data_AF-A0A1F8TXB4-F1
#
_entry.id   AF-A0A1F8TXB4-F1
#
_cell.length_a   1.000
_cell.length_b   1.000
_cell.length_c   1.000
_cell.angle_alpha   90.00
_cell.angle_beta   90.00
_cell.angle_gamma   90.00
#
_symmetry.space_group_name_H-M   'P 1'
#
loop_
_entity.id
_entity.type
_entity.pdbx_description
1 polymer ?
#
loop_
_entity_poly.entity_id
_entity_poly.type
_entity_poly.pdbx_seq_one_letter_code
_entity_poly.pdbx_strand_id
1 'polypeptide(L)'
;MKKLLVSFLILIAMLMSIVSAQETVTYTVQSGDSMWKIAVKYQVGVSEIISSNPQISNPNMIYPGQKLTVPTMQGIKALESEVVKLVNIERSKNGLQPLTENWQLSRVARYKSADMAAKNYFGHESPTYGSPFRMMESFGIKYSSAGENLAYGQKTPQQVMTAWMNSPGHRSNILSPS
;
A
#
# COMPACT_ATOMS: atom_id res chain seq x y z
N MET A 1 -26.90 17.03 9.04
CA MET A 1 -26.08 16.94 7.82
C MET A 1 -24.97 15.93 8.06
N LYS A 2 -25.06 14.72 7.49
CA LYS A 2 -24.00 13.72 7.61
C LYS A 2 -22.79 14.27 6.88
N LYS A 3 -21.70 14.58 7.59
CA LYS A 3 -20.42 14.92 6.96
C LYS A 3 -20.02 13.68 6.13
N LEU A 4 -20.21 13.72 4.82
CA LEU A 4 -19.57 12.75 3.95
C LEU A 4 -18.07 13.01 4.07
N LEU A 5 -17.37 12.11 4.74
CA LEU A 5 -15.92 12.04 4.66
C LEU A 5 -15.61 11.70 3.20
N VAL A 6 -15.29 12.72 2.41
CA VAL A 6 -14.72 12.55 1.07
C VAL A 6 -13.30 12.04 1.29
N SER A 7 -13.14 10.72 1.30
CA SER A 7 -11.84 10.08 1.30
C SER A 7 -11.45 9.85 -0.15
N PHE A 8 -10.64 10.76 -0.70
CA PHE A 8 -9.94 10.55 -1.97
C PHE A 8 -8.65 9.78 -1.71
N LEU A 9 -8.46 8.74 -2.51
CA LEU A 9 -7.39 7.77 -2.35
C LEU A 9 -6.54 7.80 -3.62
N ILE A 10 -5.25 8.12 -3.46
CA ILE A 10 -4.25 8.02 -4.53
C ILE A 10 -3.56 6.66 -4.39
N LEU A 11 -3.74 5.80 -5.40
CA LEU A 11 -3.00 4.57 -5.52
C LEU A 11 -1.61 4.89 -6.11
N ILE A 12 -0.57 4.63 -5.32
CA ILE A 12 0.82 4.90 -5.68
C ILE A 12 1.51 3.56 -5.91
N ALA A 13 1.65 3.17 -7.17
CA ALA A 13 2.41 1.98 -7.51
C ALA A 13 3.74 2.40 -8.14
N MET A 14 4.81 1.99 -7.47
CA MET A 14 6.16 2.22 -7.93
C MET A 14 6.97 0.94 -7.92
N LEU A 15 7.75 0.76 -8.98
CA LEU A 15 8.73 -0.31 -9.11
C LEU A 15 10.12 0.23 -8.77
N MET A 16 10.58 -0.08 -7.57
CA MET A 16 11.97 0.14 -7.15
C MET A 16 12.66 -1.21 -6.99
N SER A 17 13.85 -1.37 -7.59
CA SER A 17 14.72 -2.52 -7.34
C SER A 17 15.39 -2.38 -5.99
N ILE A 18 14.70 -2.79 -4.93
CA ILE A 18 15.26 -2.89 -3.58
C ILE A 18 15.18 -4.35 -3.17
N VAL A 19 16.31 -5.06 -3.29
CA VAL A 19 16.49 -6.32 -2.56
C VAL A 19 16.76 -5.91 -1.10
N SER A 20 15.69 -5.53 -0.40
CA SER A 20 15.71 -5.40 1.06
C SER A 20 15.39 -6.76 1.64
N ALA A 21 16.25 -7.27 2.52
CA ALA A 21 15.90 -8.42 3.35
C ALA A 21 14.57 -8.09 4.05
N GLN A 22 13.57 -8.95 3.87
CA GLN A 22 12.24 -8.76 4.44
C GLN A 22 12.38 -8.63 5.95
N GLU A 23 12.25 -7.40 6.47
CA GLU A 23 12.29 -7.17 7.91
C GLU A 23 11.12 -7.90 8.55
N THR A 24 11.43 -8.76 9.52
CA THR A 24 10.46 -9.55 10.24
C THR A 24 10.56 -9.29 11.72
N VAL A 25 9.45 -9.45 12.42
CA VAL A 25 9.42 -9.50 13.88
C VAL A 25 8.85 -10.85 14.31
N THR A 26 9.42 -11.41 15.36
CA THR A 26 8.81 -12.57 16.02
C THR A 26 7.72 -12.08 16.97
N TYR A 27 6.48 -12.46 16.70
CA TYR A 27 5.33 -12.20 17.55
C TYR A 27 4.95 -13.47 18.32
N THR A 28 4.78 -13.35 19.64
CA THR A 28 4.25 -14.43 20.47
C THR A 28 2.75 -14.28 20.59
N VAL A 29 2.00 -15.27 20.10
CA VAL A 29 0.53 -15.31 20.13
C VAL A 29 0.02 -15.20 21.55
N GLN A 30 -1.01 -14.37 21.75
CA GLN A 30 -1.67 -14.14 23.03
C GLN A 30 -3.09 -14.72 23.01
N SER A 31 -3.68 -14.88 24.20
CA SER A 31 -5.08 -15.33 24.32
C SER A 31 -6.02 -14.35 23.61
N GLY A 32 -6.90 -14.86 22.76
CA GLY A 32 -7.86 -14.06 21.98
C GLY A 32 -7.31 -13.50 20.66
N ASP A 33 -6.05 -13.80 20.31
CA ASP A 33 -5.49 -13.46 19.01
C ASP A 33 -6.12 -14.26 17.86
N SER A 34 -6.08 -13.65 16.68
CA SER A 34 -6.29 -14.31 15.40
C SER A 34 -5.27 -13.78 14.41
N MET A 35 -5.00 -14.51 13.33
CA MET A 35 -4.13 -14.02 12.25
C MET A 35 -4.58 -12.65 11.74
N TRP A 36 -5.90 -12.41 11.66
CA TRP A 36 -6.45 -11.12 11.25
C TRP A 36 -6.12 -9.99 12.23
N LYS A 37 -6.31 -10.20 13.54
CA LYS A 37 -5.99 -9.16 14.55
C LYS A 37 -4.50 -8.80 14.52
N ILE A 38 -3.64 -9.81 14.38
CA ILE A 38 -2.20 -9.62 14.28
C ILE A 38 -1.85 -8.87 12.98
N ALA A 39 -2.44 -9.26 11.85
CA ALA A 39 -2.24 -8.59 10.57
C ALA A 39 -2.62 -7.09 10.63
N VAL A 40 -3.77 -6.77 11.23
CA VAL A 40 -4.21 -5.38 11.44
C VAL A 40 -3.24 -4.62 12.34
N LYS A 41 -2.79 -5.23 13.45
CA LYS A 41 -1.82 -4.61 14.37
C LYS A 41 -0.52 -4.21 13.68
N TYR A 42 -0.03 -5.05 12.77
CA TYR A 42 1.22 -4.80 12.04
C TYR A 42 1.01 -4.13 10.68
N GLN A 43 -0.23 -3.81 10.29
CA GLN A 43 -0.58 -3.24 8.99
C GLN A 43 -0.01 -4.06 7.82
N VAL A 44 -0.23 -5.36 7.88
CA VAL A 44 0.15 -6.35 6.87
C VAL A 44 -1.07 -7.17 6.50
N GLY A 45 -0.99 -7.95 5.43
CA GLY A 45 -2.06 -8.89 5.12
C GLY A 45 -1.92 -10.22 5.85
N VAL A 46 -3.07 -10.88 6.06
CA VAL A 46 -3.13 -12.22 6.65
C VAL A 46 -2.34 -13.22 5.81
N SER A 47 -2.47 -13.16 4.47
CA SER A 47 -1.74 -14.03 3.55
C SER A 47 -0.23 -13.89 3.69
N GLU A 48 0.28 -12.70 3.95
CA GLU A 48 1.70 -12.41 4.10
C GLU A 48 2.24 -13.02 5.39
N ILE A 49 1.47 -12.95 6.49
CA ILE A 49 1.78 -13.67 7.73
C ILE A 49 1.76 -15.18 7.48
N ILE A 50 0.72 -15.71 6.83
CA ILE A 50 0.62 -17.15 6.56
C ILE A 50 1.82 -17.64 5.73
N SER A 51 2.16 -16.94 4.65
CA SER A 51 3.30 -17.28 3.79
C SER A 51 4.64 -17.25 4.52
N SER A 52 4.78 -16.39 5.54
CA SER A 52 5.98 -16.29 6.36
C SER A 52 6.05 -17.35 7.47
N ASN A 53 4.99 -18.14 7.64
CA ASN A 53 4.86 -19.14 8.70
C ASN A 53 4.44 -20.51 8.14
N PRO A 54 5.23 -21.14 7.25
CA PRO A 54 4.89 -22.45 6.68
C PRO A 54 4.77 -23.57 7.72
N GLN A 55 5.31 -23.38 8.92
CA GLN A 55 5.17 -24.29 10.06
C GLN A 55 3.74 -24.32 10.67
N ILE A 56 2.89 -23.33 10.36
CA ILE A 56 1.52 -23.27 10.88
C ILE A 56 0.58 -23.98 9.89
N SER A 57 0.24 -25.24 10.19
CA SER A 57 -0.59 -26.06 9.29
C SER A 57 -2.02 -25.55 9.13
N ASN A 58 -2.63 -25.02 10.20
CA ASN A 58 -3.96 -24.43 10.15
C ASN A 58 -3.91 -22.96 10.61
N PRO A 59 -3.90 -22.00 9.67
CA PRO A 59 -3.88 -20.57 9.99
C PRO A 59 -5.07 -20.06 10.81
N ASN A 60 -6.20 -20.77 10.79
CA ASN A 60 -7.37 -20.42 11.59
C ASN A 60 -7.28 -20.90 13.04
N MET A 61 -6.24 -21.69 13.38
CA MET A 61 -6.06 -22.28 14.70
C MET A 61 -4.65 -22.01 15.23
N ILE A 62 -4.48 -20.82 15.82
CA ILE A 62 -3.27 -20.43 16.55
C ILE A 62 -3.50 -20.51 18.06
N TYR A 63 -2.43 -20.80 18.80
CA TYR A 63 -2.46 -21.01 20.25
C TYR A 63 -1.54 -20.02 20.97
N PRO A 64 -1.92 -19.56 22.17
CA PRO A 64 -1.05 -18.72 23.00
C PRO A 64 0.33 -19.33 23.19
N GLY A 65 1.38 -18.50 23.11
CA GLY A 65 2.77 -18.92 23.20
C GLY A 65 3.40 -19.36 21.88
N GLN A 66 2.61 -19.60 20.82
CA GLN A 66 3.18 -19.84 19.49
C GLN A 66 3.93 -18.61 18.97
N LYS A 67 5.06 -18.86 18.32
CA LYS A 67 5.87 -17.81 17.68
C LYS A 67 5.51 -17.71 16.20
N LEU A 68 5.13 -16.52 15.77
CA LEU A 68 4.86 -16.18 14.38
C LEU A 68 5.90 -15.18 13.87
N THR A 69 6.38 -15.42 12.67
CA THR A 69 7.19 -14.49 11.90
C THR A 69 6.26 -13.51 11.18
N VAL A 70 6.29 -12.24 11.53
CA VAL A 70 5.45 -11.20 10.91
C VAL A 70 6.32 -10.30 10.04
N PRO A 71 6.08 -10.22 8.71
CA PRO A 71 6.89 -9.40 7.82
C PRO A 71 6.48 -7.94 7.89
N THR A 72 7.22 -7.12 8.65
CA THR A 72 6.82 -5.74 8.96
C THR A 72 6.93 -4.80 7.76
N MET A 73 7.78 -5.14 6.78
CA MET A 73 8.04 -4.35 5.57
C MET A 73 8.43 -2.88 5.88
N GLN A 74 9.20 -2.67 6.96
CA GLN A 74 9.48 -1.33 7.48
C GLN A 74 10.12 -0.40 6.45
N GLY A 75 11.11 -0.87 5.70
CA GLY A 75 11.76 -0.08 4.64
C GLY A 75 10.80 0.34 3.53
N ILE A 76 9.89 -0.55 3.10
CA ILE A 76 8.88 -0.25 2.07
C ILE A 76 7.89 0.80 2.61
N LYS A 77 7.39 0.60 3.83
CA LYS A 77 6.50 1.57 4.49
C LYS A 77 7.14 2.94 4.63
N ALA A 78 8.42 3.00 4.98
CA ALA A 78 9.13 4.28 5.08
C ALA A 78 9.19 5.02 3.73
N LEU A 79 9.39 4.31 2.62
CA LEU A 79 9.36 4.89 1.29
C LEU A 79 7.96 5.37 0.90
N GLU A 80 6.93 4.57 1.16
CA GLU A 80 5.52 4.92 0.91
C GLU A 80 5.13 6.18 1.69
N SER A 81 5.43 6.23 2.99
CA SER A 81 5.16 7.38 3.83
C SER A 81 5.92 8.62 3.37
N GLU A 82 7.18 8.49 2.90
CA GLU A 82 7.91 9.63 2.34
C GLU A 82 7.27 10.13 1.03
N VAL A 83 6.79 9.23 0.16
CA VAL A 83 6.05 9.65 -1.04
C VAL A 83 4.76 10.37 -0.67
N VAL A 84 3.95 9.85 0.27
CA VAL A 84 2.71 10.50 0.73
C VAL A 84 3.01 11.86 1.37
N LYS A 85 4.09 11.98 2.15
CA LYS A 85 4.56 13.25 2.71
C LYS A 85 4.88 14.26 1.61
N LEU A 86 5.60 13.85 0.56
CA LEU A 86 5.91 14.69 -0.58
C LEU A 86 4.65 15.11 -1.36
N VAL A 87 3.68 14.20 -1.56
CA VAL A 87 2.35 14.54 -2.11
C VAL A 87 1.71 15.65 -1.27
N ASN A 88 1.70 15.51 0.05
CA ASN A 88 1.09 16.47 0.95
C ASN A 88 1.80 17.82 0.99
N ILE A 89 3.12 17.85 0.78
CA ILE A 89 3.88 19.09 0.58
C ILE A 89 3.38 19.83 -0.67
N GLU A 90 3.25 19.13 -1.81
CA GLU A 90 2.75 19.74 -3.05
C GLU A 90 1.29 20.19 -2.93
N ARG A 91 0.45 19.41 -2.25
CA ARG A 91 -0.93 19.79 -1.96
C ARG A 91 -1.00 21.06 -1.10
N SER A 92 -0.21 21.13 -0.03
CA SER A 92 -0.19 22.28 0.88
C SER A 92 0.29 23.56 0.19
N LYS A 93 1.30 23.46 -0.70
CA LYS A 93 1.75 24.59 -1.54
C LYS A 93 0.65 25.15 -2.43
N ASN A 94 -0.34 24.32 -2.78
CA ASN A 94 -1.48 24.69 -3.63
C ASN A 94 -2.76 24.93 -2.80
N GLY A 95 -2.66 25.10 -1.48
CA GLY A 95 -3.80 25.37 -0.60
C GLY A 95 -4.79 24.21 -0.43
N LEU A 96 -4.38 22.99 -0.79
CA LEU A 96 -5.20 21.79 -0.67
C LEU A 96 -4.97 21.08 0.66
N GLN A 97 -6.02 20.43 1.17
CA GLN A 97 -5.94 19.64 2.39
C GLN A 97 -5.00 18.42 2.20
N PRO A 98 -4.15 18.09 3.18
CA PRO A 98 -3.33 16.88 3.15
C PRO A 98 -4.19 15.62 3.06
N LEU A 99 -3.72 14.63 2.31
CA LEU A 99 -4.28 13.28 2.29
C LEU A 99 -3.85 12.51 3.53
N THR A 100 -4.75 11.65 4.01
CA THR A 100 -4.45 10.70 5.10
C THR A 100 -4.01 9.37 4.50
N GLU A 101 -2.91 8.82 5.02
CA GLU A 101 -2.41 7.51 4.58
C GLU A 101 -3.39 6.39 4.97
N ASN A 102 -3.59 5.44 4.05
CA ASN A 102 -4.42 4.26 4.28
C ASN A 102 -3.59 3.00 4.01
N TRP A 103 -3.22 2.28 5.07
CA TRP A 103 -2.35 1.11 4.97
C TRP A 103 -2.94 -0.03 4.11
N GLN A 104 -4.28 -0.15 4.05
CA GLN A 104 -4.93 -1.15 3.21
C GLN A 104 -4.79 -0.78 1.74
N LEU A 105 -4.92 0.51 1.39
CA LEU A 105 -4.64 0.99 0.03
C LEU A 105 -3.16 0.84 -0.32
N SER A 106 -2.24 1.19 0.58
CA SER A 106 -0.79 0.97 0.34
C SER A 106 -0.51 -0.50 0.05
N ARG A 107 -1.18 -1.42 0.76
CA ARG A 107 -1.12 -2.86 0.47
C ARG A 107 -1.63 -3.19 -0.94
N VAL A 108 -2.78 -2.65 -1.38
CA VAL A 108 -3.26 -2.82 -2.77
C VAL A 108 -2.19 -2.36 -3.77
N ALA A 109 -1.56 -1.21 -3.50
CA ALA A 109 -0.51 -0.65 -4.34
C ALA A 109 0.72 -1.56 -4.44
N ARG A 110 1.14 -2.19 -3.34
CA ARG A 110 2.23 -3.19 -3.34
C ARG A 110 1.89 -4.39 -4.22
N TYR A 111 0.68 -4.92 -4.13
CA TYR A 111 0.24 -6.02 -5.01
C TYR A 111 0.23 -5.60 -6.48
N LYS A 112 -0.23 -4.38 -6.79
CA LYS A 112 -0.22 -3.84 -8.14
C LYS A 112 1.22 -3.68 -8.67
N SER A 113 2.13 -3.13 -7.88
CA SER A 113 3.56 -3.04 -8.23
C SER A 113 4.19 -4.42 -8.44
N ALA A 114 3.92 -5.38 -7.54
CA ALA A 114 4.43 -6.74 -7.65
C ALA A 114 3.90 -7.48 -8.89
N ASP A 115 2.63 -7.27 -9.24
CA ASP A 115 2.02 -7.81 -10.45
C ASP A 115 2.66 -7.25 -11.72
N MET A 116 2.91 -5.94 -11.78
CA MET A 116 3.65 -5.29 -12.87
C MET A 116 5.05 -5.88 -13.05
N ALA A 117 5.80 -6.07 -11.95
CA ALA A 117 7.10 -6.75 -11.98
C ALA A 117 7.00 -8.20 -12.47
N ALA A 118 6.12 -8.99 -11.87
CA ALA A 118 6.03 -10.42 -12.13
C ALA A 118 5.58 -10.75 -13.55
N LYS A 119 4.75 -9.87 -14.15
CA LYS A 119 4.19 -10.05 -15.50
C LYS A 119 4.84 -9.18 -16.56
N ASN A 120 5.95 -8.50 -16.23
CA ASN A 120 6.72 -7.67 -17.16
C ASN A 120 5.86 -6.64 -17.94
N TYR A 121 4.99 -5.92 -17.24
CA TYR A 121 4.19 -4.86 -17.84
C TYR A 121 4.22 -3.59 -16.99
N PHE A 122 3.98 -2.44 -17.63
CA PHE A 122 3.84 -1.17 -16.94
C PHE A 122 2.61 -0.43 -17.47
N GLY A 123 1.54 -0.41 -16.68
CA GLY A 123 0.28 0.20 -17.08
C GLY A 123 -0.83 0.06 -16.04
N HIS A 124 -1.87 0.87 -16.20
CA HIS A 124 -3.01 0.92 -15.27
C HIS A 124 -3.78 -0.41 -15.24
N GLU A 125 -4.01 -1.03 -16.39
CA GLU A 125 -4.71 -2.30 -16.48
C GLU A 125 -3.82 -3.48 -16.07
N SER A 126 -4.23 -4.21 -15.04
CA SER A 126 -3.58 -5.45 -14.62
C SER A 126 -4.13 -6.65 -15.40
N PRO A 127 -3.27 -7.53 -15.94
CA PRO A 127 -3.69 -8.82 -16.49
C PRO A 127 -4.26 -9.78 -15.44
N THR A 128 -4.05 -9.50 -14.14
CA THR A 128 -4.56 -10.30 -13.01
C THR A 128 -5.83 -9.70 -12.42
N TYR A 129 -5.80 -8.39 -12.16
CA TYR A 129 -6.80 -7.71 -11.34
C TYR A 129 -7.72 -6.76 -12.13
N GLY A 130 -7.43 -6.52 -13.42
CA GLY A 130 -8.11 -5.51 -14.23
C GLY A 130 -7.68 -4.10 -13.81
N SER A 131 -8.63 -3.16 -13.88
CA SER A 131 -8.37 -1.76 -13.52
C SER A 131 -7.99 -1.60 -12.04
N PRO A 132 -7.23 -0.55 -11.68
CA PRO A 132 -6.87 -0.29 -10.28
C PRO A 132 -8.10 -0.10 -9.37
N PHE A 133 -9.20 0.40 -9.95
CA PHE A 133 -10.49 0.59 -9.28
C PHE A 133 -11.15 -0.73 -8.93
N ARG A 134 -11.21 -1.66 -9.89
CA ARG A 134 -11.69 -3.03 -9.65
C ARG A 134 -10.81 -3.75 -8.64
N MET A 135 -9.50 -3.52 -8.70
CA MET A 135 -8.56 -4.08 -7.73
C MET A 135 -8.86 -3.58 -6.31
N MET A 136 -9.01 -2.26 -6.11
CA MET A 136 -9.40 -1.69 -4.82
C MET A 136 -10.70 -2.29 -4.28
N GLU A 137 -11.74 -2.43 -5.12
CA GLU A 137 -13.01 -3.05 -4.74
C GLU A 137 -12.84 -4.52 -4.32
N SER A 138 -12.03 -5.29 -5.06
CA SER A 138 -11.76 -6.69 -4.74
C SER A 138 -11.03 -6.89 -3.41
N PHE A 139 -10.28 -5.87 -2.96
CA PHE A 139 -9.64 -5.83 -1.65
C PHE A 139 -10.54 -5.20 -0.57
N GLY A 140 -11.78 -4.85 -0.90
CA GLY A 140 -12.77 -4.28 0.03
C GLY A 140 -12.56 -2.79 0.33
N ILE A 141 -11.74 -2.08 -0.46
CA ILE A 141 -11.56 -0.63 -0.32
C ILE A 141 -12.79 0.09 -0.85
N LYS A 142 -13.39 0.94 0.00
CA LYS A 142 -14.51 1.81 -0.37
C LYS A 142 -13.99 3.21 -0.63
N TYR A 143 -14.41 3.82 -1.73
CA TYR A 143 -14.01 5.16 -2.13
C TYR A 143 -15.16 5.87 -2.85
N SER A 144 -15.09 7.20 -2.92
CA SER A 144 -16.03 8.04 -3.69
C SER A 144 -15.40 8.63 -4.94
N SER A 145 -14.08 8.79 -4.91
CA SER A 145 -13.23 9.15 -6.03
C SER A 145 -11.83 8.56 -5.78
N ALA A 146 -11.12 8.21 -6.84
CA ALA A 146 -9.77 7.67 -6.75
C ALA A 146 -8.97 7.99 -8.01
N GLY A 147 -7.65 8.06 -7.87
CA GLY A 147 -6.71 8.20 -8.97
C GLY A 147 -5.51 7.29 -8.78
N GLU A 148 -4.86 6.90 -9.88
CA GLU A 148 -3.62 6.12 -9.84
C GLU A 148 -2.49 6.92 -10.51
N ASN A 149 -1.36 7.00 -9.82
CA ASN A 149 -0.10 7.44 -10.41
C ASN A 149 0.90 6.28 -10.41
N LEU A 150 1.49 6.01 -11.58
CA LEU A 150 2.48 4.96 -11.77
C LEU A 150 3.88 5.56 -11.95
N ALA A 151 4.90 4.87 -11.45
CA ALA A 151 6.28 5.25 -11.67
C ALA A 151 7.20 4.03 -11.82
N TYR A 152 8.21 4.16 -12.69
CA TYR A 152 9.20 3.13 -12.99
C TYR A 152 10.56 3.78 -13.28
N GLY A 153 11.63 3.21 -12.71
CA GLY A 153 13.01 3.58 -13.00
C GLY A 153 13.63 4.66 -12.10
N GLN A 154 12.84 5.39 -11.30
CA GLN A 154 13.38 6.35 -10.32
C GLN A 154 13.89 5.62 -9.07
N LYS A 155 14.92 6.18 -8.43
CA LYS A 155 15.63 5.57 -7.30
C LYS A 155 15.20 6.09 -5.92
N THR A 156 14.55 7.25 -5.87
CA THR A 156 14.16 7.89 -4.60
C THR A 156 12.75 8.47 -4.67
N PRO A 157 12.02 8.57 -3.54
CA PRO A 157 10.72 9.25 -3.43
C PRO A 157 10.70 10.65 -4.08
N GLN A 158 11.77 11.43 -3.92
CA GLN A 158 11.90 12.78 -4.50
C GLN A 158 11.96 12.76 -6.03
N GLN A 159 12.63 11.77 -6.63
CA GLN A 159 12.66 11.62 -8.09
C GLN A 159 11.28 11.24 -8.65
N VAL A 160 10.52 10.41 -7.93
CA VAL A 160 9.11 10.08 -8.25
C VAL A 160 8.27 11.35 -8.27
N MET A 161 8.36 12.13 -7.19
CA MET A 161 7.56 13.33 -7.02
C MET A 161 7.87 14.34 -8.12
N THR A 162 9.16 14.57 -8.39
CA THR A 162 9.60 15.44 -9.49
C THR A 162 9.02 14.98 -10.83
N ALA A 163 9.10 13.68 -11.13
CA ALA A 163 8.57 13.13 -12.38
C ALA A 163 7.04 13.29 -12.49
N TRP A 164 6.29 13.05 -11.42
CA TRP A 164 4.84 13.23 -11.42
C TRP A 164 4.42 14.68 -11.53
N MET A 165 5.07 15.61 -10.82
CA MET A 165 4.73 17.03 -10.90
C MET A 165 5.06 17.66 -12.26
N ASN A 166 6.04 17.08 -12.99
CA ASN A 166 6.36 17.46 -14.36
C ASN A 166 5.45 16.80 -15.42
N SER A 167 4.57 15.87 -15.03
CA SER A 167 3.58 15.25 -15.92
C SER A 167 2.19 15.84 -15.66
N PRO A 168 1.53 16.45 -16.66
CA PRO A 168 0.21 17.07 -16.47
C PRO A 168 -0.84 16.13 -15.84
N GLY A 169 -0.92 14.89 -16.30
CA GLY A 169 -1.91 13.92 -15.80
C GLY A 169 -1.60 13.40 -14.38
N HIS A 170 -0.33 13.14 -14.06
CA HIS A 170 0.03 12.71 -12.71
C HIS A 170 -0.12 13.86 -11.69
N ARG A 171 0.25 15.08 -12.10
CA ARG A 171 0.07 16.30 -11.30
C ARG A 171 -1.41 16.58 -11.04
N SER A 172 -2.29 16.40 -12.02
CA SER A 172 -3.73 16.63 -11.81
C SER A 172 -4.32 15.69 -10.76
N ASN A 173 -3.84 14.44 -10.67
CA ASN A 173 -4.24 13.51 -9.61
C ASN A 173 -3.78 14.00 -8.23
N ILE A 174 -2.52 14.44 -8.11
CA ILE A 174 -1.93 14.94 -6.85
C ILE A 174 -2.66 16.21 -6.36
N LEU A 175 -2.97 17.12 -7.29
CA LEU A 175 -3.61 18.41 -7.01
C LEU A 175 -5.13 18.36 -7.14
N SER A 176 -5.73 17.17 -7.13
CA SER A 176 -7.19 17.04 -7.06
C SER A 176 -7.70 17.65 -5.75
N PRO A 177 -8.67 18.57 -5.77
CA PRO A 177 -9.33 19.08 -4.56
C PRO A 177 -10.32 18.08 -3.97
N SER A 178 -10.76 17.12 -4.79
CA SER A 178 -11.63 16.02 -4.40
C SER A 178 -10.81 14.94 -3.76
#